data_AF-A0A7V6G8B9-F1
#
_entry.id   AF-A0A7V6G8B9-F1
#
_cell.length_a   1.000
_cell.length_b   1.000
_cell.length_c   1.000
_cell.angle_alpha   90.00
_cell.angle_beta   90.00
_cell.angle_gamma   90.00
#
_symmetry.space_group_name_H-M   'P 1'
#
loop_
_entity.id
_entity.type
_entity.pdbx_description
1 polymer ?
#
loop_
_entity_poly.entity_id
_entity_poly.type
_entity_poly.pdbx_seq_one_letter_code
_entity_poly.pdbx_strand_id
1 'polypeptide(L)'
;ITVLQSDYELGNRTEVTKVVPDSFRFAGVVSFAGAVFSRHGLVKYKTHAPAPTLMFHGTADKLVTYNKIQFANLGFFGTNALGKRFAKFGYPHYIYRYEELGHEVAILPHNLNVDDICWFIENMVFQQKFYQIDMLHKDIDLINNRPSYSGIDPFTFYKE
;
A
#
# COMPACT_ATOMS: atom_id res chain seq x y z
N ILE A 1 -4.00 8.36 -0.91
CA ILE A 1 -3.44 9.07 0.28
C ILE A 1 -4.31 8.91 1.53
N THR A 2 -5.58 9.34 1.52
CA THR A 2 -6.40 9.54 2.73
C THR A 2 -6.47 8.33 3.68
N VAL A 3 -6.93 7.17 3.22
CA VAL A 3 -7.08 5.99 4.09
C VAL A 3 -5.74 5.44 4.60
N LEU A 4 -4.68 5.52 3.79
CA LEU A 4 -3.32 5.15 4.18
C LEU A 4 -2.77 6.10 5.27
N GLN A 5 -3.03 7.41 5.14
CA GLN A 5 -2.69 8.36 6.19
C GLN A 5 -3.50 8.08 7.46
N SER A 6 -4.81 7.85 7.34
CA SER A 6 -5.66 7.57 8.49
C SER A 6 -5.21 6.34 9.27
N ASP A 7 -4.80 5.27 8.60
CA ASP A 7 -4.23 4.08 9.27
C ASP A 7 -2.91 4.40 9.99
N TYR A 8 -2.03 5.19 9.36
CA TYR A 8 -0.82 5.68 10.02
C TYR A 8 -1.12 6.52 11.28
N GLU A 9 -2.09 7.43 11.21
CA GLU A 9 -2.51 8.23 12.36
C GLU A 9 -3.09 7.32 13.47
N LEU A 10 -3.93 6.33 13.12
CA LEU A 10 -4.49 5.33 14.04
C LEU A 10 -3.42 4.49 14.72
N GLY A 11 -2.42 4.01 13.97
CA GLY A 11 -1.30 3.24 14.50
C GLY A 11 -0.41 4.03 15.47
N ASN A 12 -0.52 5.36 15.47
CA ASN A 12 0.18 6.25 16.40
C ASN A 12 -0.72 6.94 17.41
N ARG A 13 -2.04 6.75 17.34
CA ARG A 13 -3.05 7.40 18.20
C ARG A 13 -2.83 8.90 18.34
N THR A 14 -2.67 9.58 17.21
CA THR A 14 -2.55 11.04 17.18
C THR A 14 -3.89 11.72 17.47
N GLU A 15 -3.85 13.03 17.70
CA GLU A 15 -5.01 13.84 18.08
C GLU A 15 -6.22 13.68 17.14
N VAL A 16 -6.00 13.54 15.83
CA VAL A 16 -7.07 13.39 14.84
C VAL A 16 -7.89 12.10 15.02
N THR A 17 -7.33 11.10 15.72
CA THR A 17 -7.97 9.79 15.90
C THR A 17 -8.91 9.73 17.11
N LYS A 18 -8.98 10.79 17.93
CA LYS A 18 -9.85 10.85 19.13
C LYS A 18 -11.35 10.84 18.81
N VAL A 19 -11.70 11.06 17.54
CA VAL A 19 -13.09 11.03 17.05
C VAL A 19 -13.64 9.62 16.88
N VAL A 20 -12.80 8.58 16.94
CA VAL A 20 -13.20 7.17 16.89
C VAL A 20 -12.77 6.43 18.16
N PRO A 21 -13.42 5.30 18.52
CA PRO A 21 -13.04 4.53 19.70
C PRO A 21 -11.57 4.06 19.70
N ASP A 22 -11.01 3.88 20.89
CA ASP A 22 -9.65 3.32 21.09
C ASP A 22 -9.50 1.88 20.58
N SER A 23 -10.60 1.16 20.41
CA SER A 23 -10.65 -0.17 19.81
C SER A 23 -10.78 -0.16 18.28
N PHE A 24 -11.13 0.96 17.65
CA PHE A 24 -11.32 1.03 16.19
C PHE A 24 -10.01 0.81 15.43
N ARG A 25 -10.00 -0.13 14.48
CA ARG A 25 -8.90 -0.38 13.52
C ARG A 25 -9.48 -0.62 12.14
N PHE A 26 -8.74 -0.29 11.10
CA PHE A 26 -9.04 -0.80 9.77
C PHE A 26 -8.69 -2.29 9.70
N ALA A 27 -9.52 -3.08 9.02
CA ALA A 27 -9.23 -4.48 8.75
C ALA A 27 -8.24 -4.67 7.59
N GLY A 28 -8.18 -3.69 6.68
CA GLY A 28 -7.23 -3.62 5.58
C GLY A 28 -7.25 -2.24 4.94
N VAL A 29 -6.18 -1.89 4.24
CA VAL A 29 -6.02 -0.62 3.52
C VAL A 29 -5.68 -0.91 2.07
N VAL A 30 -6.39 -0.28 1.15
CA VAL A 30 -6.05 -0.26 -0.28
C VAL A 30 -5.70 1.17 -0.67
N SER A 31 -4.51 1.37 -1.22
CA SER A 31 -3.98 2.70 -1.50
C SER A 31 -3.51 2.83 -2.96
N PHE A 32 -4.15 3.74 -3.69
CA PHE A 32 -3.75 4.12 -5.05
C PHE A 32 -2.89 5.39 -5.01
N ALA A 33 -1.67 5.30 -5.55
CA ALA A 33 -0.65 6.35 -5.59
C ALA A 33 -0.54 7.14 -4.27
N GLY A 34 -0.41 6.40 -3.16
CA GLY A 34 -0.44 6.94 -1.80
C GLY A 34 0.93 7.21 -1.19
N ALA A 35 0.93 8.08 -0.18
CA ALA A 35 2.06 8.34 0.67
C ALA A 35 1.59 8.70 2.09
N VAL A 36 2.47 8.51 3.07
CA VAL A 36 2.27 8.87 4.48
C VAL A 36 3.07 10.12 4.80
N PHE A 37 2.41 11.12 5.37
CA PHE A 37 3.03 12.30 5.95
C PHE A 37 3.30 12.09 7.44
N SER A 38 4.57 12.09 7.82
CA SER A 38 5.03 11.97 9.20
C SER A 38 5.63 13.29 9.67
N ARG A 39 5.25 13.70 10.89
CA ARG A 39 5.81 14.89 11.57
C ARG A 39 6.91 14.53 12.58
N HIS A 40 7.26 13.25 12.69
CA HIS A 40 8.13 12.70 13.73
C HIS A 40 9.30 11.90 13.14
N GLY A 41 9.78 12.33 11.97
CA GLY A 41 10.85 11.69 11.21
C GLY A 41 10.34 10.50 10.40
N LEU A 42 11.09 9.40 10.42
CA LEU A 42 10.75 8.19 9.66
C LEU A 42 9.43 7.59 10.13
N VAL A 43 8.68 7.01 9.20
CA VAL A 43 7.42 6.31 9.50
C VAL A 43 7.65 5.23 10.54
N LYS A 44 6.88 5.30 11.61
CA LYS A 44 6.83 4.39 12.76
C LYS A 44 5.37 4.23 13.17
N TYR A 45 5.06 3.08 13.74
CA TYR A 45 3.74 2.71 14.24
C TYR A 45 3.90 2.41 15.74
N LYS A 46 3.68 3.42 16.59
CA LYS A 46 4.05 3.37 18.02
C LYS A 46 3.09 2.54 18.86
N THR A 47 1.81 2.60 18.56
CA THR A 47 0.76 2.04 19.40
C THR A 47 0.33 0.68 18.86
N HIS A 48 0.09 0.59 17.56
CA HIS A 48 -0.31 -0.65 16.89
C HIS A 48 0.29 -0.73 15.49
N ALA A 49 0.57 -1.95 15.02
CA ALA A 49 0.99 -2.21 13.65
C ALA A 49 -0.05 -1.67 12.63
N PRO A 50 0.37 -1.32 11.40
CA PRO A 50 -0.57 -0.99 10.33
C PRO A 50 -1.47 -2.17 10.01
N ALA A 51 -2.65 -1.88 9.47
CA ALA A 51 -3.48 -2.90 8.86
C ALA A 51 -2.74 -3.56 7.67
N PRO A 52 -3.11 -4.80 7.27
CA PRO A 52 -2.73 -5.33 5.96
C PRO A 52 -2.94 -4.27 4.89
N THR A 53 -1.90 -3.99 4.10
CA THR A 53 -1.92 -2.84 3.18
C THR A 53 -1.58 -3.26 1.75
N LEU A 54 -2.51 -3.06 0.84
CA LEU A 54 -2.31 -3.13 -0.61
C LEU A 54 -1.99 -1.74 -1.16
N MET A 55 -0.88 -1.62 -1.91
CA MET A 55 -0.41 -0.35 -2.46
C MET A 55 -0.14 -0.46 -3.97
N PHE A 56 -0.63 0.52 -4.73
CA PHE A 56 -0.33 0.69 -6.15
C PHE A 56 0.37 2.03 -6.35
N HIS A 57 1.48 2.06 -7.08
CA HIS A 57 2.20 3.32 -7.32
C HIS A 57 3.07 3.25 -8.59
N GLY A 58 3.02 4.31 -9.41
CA GLY A 58 3.96 4.52 -10.50
C GLY A 58 5.34 4.93 -10.00
N THR A 59 6.41 4.35 -10.55
CA THR A 59 7.78 4.67 -10.10
C THR A 59 8.23 6.06 -10.54
N ALA A 60 7.57 6.64 -11.55
CA ALA A 60 7.82 7.98 -12.07
C ALA A 60 6.79 9.02 -11.58
N ASP A 61 5.98 8.72 -10.57
CA ASP A 61 5.00 9.66 -10.01
C ASP A 61 5.69 10.90 -9.42
N LYS A 62 5.34 12.06 -10.00
CA LYS A 62 5.83 13.39 -9.60
C LYS A 62 4.81 14.18 -8.78
N LEU A 63 3.53 13.78 -8.78
CA LEU A 63 2.48 14.45 -8.00
C LEU A 63 2.49 13.98 -6.56
N VAL A 64 2.61 12.66 -6.37
CA VAL A 64 2.82 12.05 -5.06
C VAL A 64 4.16 11.35 -5.09
N THR A 65 5.06 11.68 -4.16
CA THR A 65 6.39 11.08 -4.15
C THR A 65 6.30 9.56 -4.07
N TYR A 66 6.84 8.84 -5.06
CA TYR A 66 7.03 7.39 -4.98
C TYR A 66 8.06 6.98 -3.91
N ASN A 67 9.12 7.79 -3.78
CA ASN A 67 10.22 7.58 -2.84
C ASN A 67 9.92 8.22 -1.48
N LYS A 68 10.71 9.22 -1.10
CA LYS A 68 10.45 10.07 0.07
C LYS A 68 10.93 11.48 -0.19
N ILE A 69 10.28 12.44 0.46
CA ILE A 69 10.74 13.82 0.62
C ILE A 69 10.85 14.04 2.13
N GLN A 70 11.99 14.52 2.62
CA GLN A 70 12.20 14.68 4.07
C GLN A 70 12.99 15.95 4.38
N PHE A 71 12.48 16.75 5.31
CA PHE A 71 13.12 17.94 5.84
C PHE A 71 13.02 17.93 7.36
N ALA A 72 14.15 17.82 8.06
CA ALA A 72 14.21 17.61 9.50
C ALA A 72 13.28 16.45 9.95
N ASN A 73 12.30 16.73 10.81
CA ASN A 73 11.33 15.76 11.31
C ASN A 73 10.09 15.62 10.43
N LEU A 74 9.93 16.45 9.39
CA LEU A 74 8.82 16.35 8.45
C LEU A 74 9.23 15.45 7.29
N GLY A 75 8.37 14.50 6.93
CA GLY A 75 8.62 13.69 5.75
C GLY A 75 7.34 13.16 5.12
N PHE A 76 7.37 13.06 3.79
CA PHE A 76 6.33 12.45 3.00
C PHE A 76 6.91 11.20 2.34
N PHE A 77 6.30 10.04 2.60
CA PHE A 77 6.87 8.73 2.31
C PHE A 77 5.92 7.95 1.41
N GLY A 78 6.33 7.77 0.15
CA GLY A 78 5.60 6.96 -0.81
C GLY A 78 5.86 5.48 -0.68
N THR A 79 5.28 4.72 -1.61
CA THR A 79 5.27 3.26 -1.63
C THR A 79 6.66 2.62 -1.63
N ASN A 80 7.70 3.23 -2.20
CA ASN A 80 9.06 2.68 -2.08
C ASN A 80 9.61 2.80 -0.66
N ALA A 81 9.45 3.97 -0.04
CA ALA A 81 9.92 4.16 1.33
C ALA A 81 9.08 3.36 2.34
N LEU A 82 7.77 3.28 2.12
CA LEU A 82 6.84 2.47 2.93
C LEU A 82 7.10 0.98 2.76
N GLY A 83 7.26 0.47 1.53
CA GLY A 83 7.56 -0.95 1.29
C GLY A 83 8.82 -1.40 2.02
N LYS A 84 9.92 -0.63 1.92
CA LYS A 84 11.15 -0.90 2.68
C LYS A 84 10.93 -0.89 4.19
N ARG A 85 10.06 -0.01 4.69
CA ARG A 85 9.69 0.04 6.12
C ARG A 85 8.86 -1.17 6.52
N PHE A 86 7.84 -1.51 5.76
CA PHE A 86 6.93 -2.60 6.06
C PHE A 86 7.66 -3.94 6.02
N ALA A 87 8.50 -4.18 5.01
CA ALA A 87 9.39 -5.33 4.94
C ALA A 87 10.30 -5.41 6.18
N LYS A 88 11.01 -4.32 6.51
CA LYS A 88 11.92 -4.27 7.66
C LYS A 88 11.27 -4.61 9.00
N PHE A 89 10.01 -4.21 9.20
CA PHE A 89 9.30 -4.39 10.47
C PHE A 89 8.29 -5.54 10.45
N GLY A 90 8.27 -6.36 9.40
CA GLY A 90 7.39 -7.53 9.32
C GLY A 90 5.90 -7.18 9.22
N TYR A 91 5.55 -6.05 8.60
CA TYR A 91 4.15 -5.66 8.42
C TYR A 91 3.55 -6.33 7.16
N PRO A 92 2.30 -6.82 7.22
CA PRO A 92 1.65 -7.45 6.08
C PRO A 92 1.39 -6.43 4.96
N HIS A 93 1.87 -6.72 3.76
CA HIS A 93 1.69 -5.83 2.61
C HIS A 93 1.65 -6.56 1.29
N TYR A 94 1.00 -5.91 0.32
CA TYR A 94 1.02 -6.28 -1.08
C TYR A 94 1.28 -5.02 -1.92
N ILE A 95 2.35 -4.99 -2.70
CA ILE A 95 2.76 -3.81 -3.46
C ILE A 95 2.81 -4.10 -4.96
N TYR A 96 2.16 -3.23 -5.73
CA TYR A 96 2.30 -3.09 -7.17
C TYR A 96 3.09 -1.81 -7.47
N ARG A 97 4.26 -2.00 -8.06
CA ARG A 97 5.10 -0.92 -8.61
C ARG A 97 4.95 -0.96 -10.12
N TYR A 98 4.57 0.15 -10.74
CA TYR A 98 4.49 0.25 -12.20
C TYR A 98 5.70 1.05 -12.68
N GLU A 99 6.62 0.38 -13.38
CA GLU A 99 7.81 1.00 -13.93
C GLU A 99 7.42 2.06 -14.96
N GLU A 100 8.13 3.19 -14.94
CA GLU A 100 8.00 4.32 -15.87
C GLU A 100 6.65 5.09 -15.82
N LEU A 101 5.61 4.53 -15.21
CA LEU A 101 4.32 5.20 -15.04
C LEU A 101 4.36 6.24 -13.91
N GLY A 102 3.56 7.29 -14.10
CA GLY A 102 3.36 8.40 -13.17
C GLY A 102 2.12 8.24 -12.29
N HIS A 103 1.44 9.36 -12.04
CA HIS A 103 0.28 9.42 -11.14
C HIS A 103 -1.00 8.81 -11.73
N GLU A 104 -1.03 8.50 -13.02
CA GLU A 104 -2.12 7.78 -13.68
C GLU A 104 -2.40 6.41 -13.06
N VAL A 105 -1.42 5.82 -12.36
CA VAL A 105 -1.62 4.61 -11.53
C VAL A 105 -2.65 4.82 -10.41
N ALA A 106 -3.02 6.07 -10.09
CA ALA A 106 -4.11 6.33 -9.16
C ALA A 106 -5.48 5.84 -9.68
N ILE A 107 -5.67 5.73 -11.00
CA ILE A 107 -6.95 5.35 -11.63
C ILE A 107 -6.95 3.95 -12.25
N LEU A 108 -5.78 3.41 -12.58
CA LEU A 108 -5.64 2.11 -13.25
C LEU A 108 -6.18 0.92 -12.43
N PRO A 109 -5.93 0.82 -11.10
CA PRO A 109 -6.29 -0.38 -10.33
C PRO A 109 -7.79 -0.68 -10.28
N HIS A 110 -8.64 0.34 -10.45
CA HIS A 110 -10.09 0.17 -10.49
C HIS A 110 -10.55 -0.80 -11.59
N ASN A 111 -9.84 -0.84 -12.72
CA ASN A 111 -10.18 -1.72 -13.84
C ASN A 111 -9.20 -2.89 -13.96
N LEU A 112 -7.92 -2.64 -13.66
CA LEU A 112 -6.85 -3.57 -14.00
C LEU A 112 -6.50 -4.54 -12.87
N ASN A 113 -6.93 -4.28 -11.64
CA ASN A 113 -6.48 -5.02 -10.46
C ASN A 113 -7.64 -5.40 -9.53
N VAL A 114 -8.87 -5.46 -10.05
CA VAL A 114 -10.06 -5.85 -9.27
C VAL A 114 -9.85 -7.21 -8.61
N ASP A 115 -9.36 -8.19 -9.37
CA ASP A 115 -9.11 -9.52 -8.86
C ASP A 115 -8.01 -9.56 -7.80
N ASP A 116 -6.95 -8.77 -7.96
CA ASP A 116 -5.88 -8.66 -6.97
C ASP A 116 -6.39 -8.01 -5.66
N ILE A 117 -7.28 -7.02 -5.79
CA ILE A 117 -7.97 -6.41 -4.64
C ILE A 117 -8.88 -7.43 -3.96
N CYS A 118 -9.66 -8.20 -4.73
CA CYS A 118 -10.49 -9.28 -4.19
C CYS A 118 -9.64 -10.34 -3.48
N TRP A 119 -8.52 -10.75 -4.07
CA TRP A 119 -7.59 -11.69 -3.46
C TRP A 119 -7.02 -11.14 -2.15
N PHE A 120 -6.63 -9.87 -2.12
CA PHE A 120 -6.14 -9.20 -0.92
C PHE A 120 -7.22 -9.18 0.18
N ILE A 121 -8.46 -8.83 -0.16
CA ILE A 121 -9.58 -8.83 0.78
C ILE A 121 -9.82 -10.24 1.32
N GLU A 122 -9.93 -11.24 0.45
CA GLU A 122 -10.20 -12.61 0.88
C GLU A 122 -9.08 -13.16 1.77
N ASN A 123 -7.83 -13.04 1.33
CA ASN A 123 -6.71 -13.72 1.99
C ASN A 123 -6.14 -12.93 3.17
N MET A 124 -5.88 -11.63 2.98
CA MET A 124 -5.18 -10.82 3.98
C MET A 124 -6.13 -10.14 4.96
N VAL A 125 -7.38 -9.86 4.55
CA VAL A 125 -8.36 -9.19 5.41
C VAL A 125 -9.28 -10.20 6.11
N PHE A 126 -10.02 -11.04 5.36
CA PHE A 126 -10.95 -12.00 5.96
C PHE A 126 -10.26 -13.21 6.58
N GLN A 127 -9.37 -13.86 5.83
CA GLN A 127 -8.65 -15.04 6.32
C GLN A 127 -7.43 -14.69 7.18
N GLN A 128 -7.07 -13.40 7.28
CA GLN A 128 -5.95 -12.89 8.08
C GLN A 128 -4.61 -13.59 7.79
N LYS A 129 -4.42 -14.09 6.57
CA LYS A 129 -3.16 -14.69 6.15
C LYS A 129 -2.07 -13.62 6.07
N PHE A 130 -0.89 -13.97 6.56
CA PHE A 130 0.27 -13.10 6.52
C PHE A 130 1.01 -13.22 5.18
N TYR A 131 1.12 -12.10 4.47
CA TYR A 131 1.91 -12.00 3.24
C TYR A 131 2.72 -10.70 3.20
N GLN A 132 3.91 -10.77 2.58
CA GLN A 132 4.75 -9.63 2.23
C GLN A 132 5.13 -9.76 0.76
N ILE A 133 4.38 -9.09 -0.10
CA ILE A 133 4.49 -9.22 -1.56
C ILE A 133 4.89 -7.87 -2.14
N ASP A 134 5.90 -7.85 -3.01
CA ASP A 134 6.36 -6.65 -3.70
C ASP A 134 6.68 -6.96 -5.16
N MET A 135 5.88 -6.40 -6.08
CA MET A 135 5.92 -6.74 -7.50
C MET A 135 6.22 -5.51 -8.35
N LEU A 136 7.16 -5.64 -9.28
CA LEU A 136 7.48 -4.64 -10.30
C LEU A 136 6.87 -5.02 -11.65
N HIS A 137 6.04 -4.15 -12.19
CA HIS A 137 5.38 -4.30 -13.48
C HIS A 137 6.03 -3.38 -14.50
N LYS A 138 6.62 -3.96 -15.55
CA LYS A 138 7.36 -3.21 -16.58
C LYS A 138 6.52 -2.89 -17.81
N ASP A 139 5.47 -3.68 -18.02
CA ASP A 139 4.63 -3.60 -19.21
C ASP A 139 3.16 -3.71 -18.79
N ILE A 140 2.41 -2.63 -18.98
CA ILE A 140 1.00 -2.57 -18.63
C ILE A 140 0.13 -3.37 -19.59
N ASP A 141 0.62 -3.67 -20.80
CA ASP A 141 -0.09 -4.51 -21.77
C ASP A 141 -0.16 -5.97 -21.31
N LEU A 142 0.73 -6.40 -20.43
CA LEU A 142 0.64 -7.70 -19.73
C LEU A 142 -0.44 -7.70 -18.64
N ILE A 143 -0.89 -6.55 -18.17
CA ILE A 143 -2.00 -6.43 -17.22
C ILE A 143 -3.35 -6.47 -17.96
N ASN A 144 -3.42 -5.83 -19.13
CA ASN A 144 -4.60 -5.85 -20.01
C ASN A 144 -4.99 -7.27 -20.49
N ASN A 145 -4.06 -8.21 -20.50
CA ASN A 145 -4.25 -9.57 -21.01
C ASN A 145 -4.32 -10.66 -19.92
N ARG A 146 -4.52 -10.29 -18.64
CA ARG A 146 -4.58 -11.29 -17.56
C ARG A 146 -5.91 -12.05 -17.58
N PRO A 147 -5.88 -13.40 -17.45
CA PRO A 147 -7.10 -14.14 -17.22
C PRO A 147 -7.70 -13.74 -15.86
N SER A 148 -9.04 -13.67 -15.80
CA SER A 148 -9.77 -13.47 -14.54
C SER A 148 -9.32 -14.52 -13.51
N TYR A 149 -8.98 -14.10 -12.30
CA TYR A 149 -8.49 -14.99 -11.23
C TYR A 149 -9.65 -15.76 -10.58
N SER A 150 -10.36 -16.58 -11.36
CA SER A 150 -11.28 -17.57 -10.80
C SER A 150 -10.46 -18.78 -10.32
N GLY A 151 -10.02 -18.75 -9.05
CA GLY A 151 -9.41 -19.89 -8.38
C GLY A 151 -7.93 -20.16 -8.68
N ILE A 152 -7.19 -19.16 -9.18
CA ILE A 152 -5.75 -19.27 -9.47
C ILE A 152 -4.98 -18.33 -8.53
N ASP A 153 -3.88 -18.84 -7.97
CA ASP A 153 -2.96 -18.08 -7.13
C ASP A 153 -2.24 -16.98 -7.96
N PRO A 154 -2.33 -15.69 -7.61
CA PRO A 154 -1.65 -14.60 -8.29
C PRO A 154 -0.16 -14.85 -8.53
N PHE A 155 0.51 -15.56 -7.62
CA PHE A 155 1.94 -15.85 -7.73
C PHE A 155 2.33 -16.73 -8.92
N THR A 156 1.38 -17.41 -9.58
CA THR A 156 1.66 -18.23 -10.77
C THR A 156 2.14 -17.42 -11.98
N PHE A 157 1.94 -16.09 -12.00
CA PHE A 157 2.26 -15.24 -13.14
C PHE A 157 3.42 -14.27 -12.92
N TYR A 158 4.04 -14.26 -11.72
CA TYR A 158 5.11 -13.32 -11.40
C TYR A 158 6.43 -14.05 -11.16
N LYS A 159 7.47 -13.66 -11.90
CA LYS A 159 8.85 -14.10 -11.64
C LYS A 159 9.40 -13.33 -10.44
N GLU A 160 10.05 -14.06 -9.54
CA GLU A 160 10.89 -13.55 -8.44
C GLU A 160 11.98 -12.59 -8.95
#